data_AF-A0A944L805-F1
#
_entry.id   AF-A0A944L805-F1
#
_cell.length_a   1.000
_cell.length_b   1.000
_cell.length_c   1.000
_cell.angle_alpha   90.00
_cell.angle_beta   90.00
_cell.angle_gamma   90.00
#
_symmetry.space_group_name_H-M   'P 1'
#
loop_
_entity.id
_entity.type
_entity.pdbx_description
1 polymer ?
#
loop_
_entity_poly.entity_id
_entity_poly.type
_entity_poly.pdbx_seq_one_letter_code
_entity_poly.pdbx_strand_id
1 'polypeptide(L)'
;MKGPVKDMMETVTAKQGTQPHIHGVRIGVMRLGRPEGIGVARLALRSDDESRIELLREGESVELFGQGTLTLRTVLLPGGEFQRGAVVLDFEGGPED
;
A
#
# COMPACT_ATOMS: atom_id res chain seq x y z
N MET A 1 17.95 28.25 7.12
CA MET A 1 16.77 27.87 7.93
C MET A 1 16.08 26.73 7.20
N LYS A 2 16.22 25.49 7.67
CA LYS A 2 15.42 24.38 7.14
C LYS A 2 14.03 24.48 7.78
N GLY A 3 12.99 24.58 6.96
CA GLY A 3 11.60 24.56 7.45
C GLY A 3 11.28 23.23 8.13
N PRO A 4 10.19 23.14 8.91
CA PRO A 4 9.80 21.90 9.55
C PRO A 4 9.58 20.82 8.47
N VAL A 5 10.29 19.69 8.59
CA VAL A 5 9.98 18.46 7.86
C VAL A 5 8.57 18.09 8.28
N LYS A 6 7.61 18.20 7.36
CA LYS A 6 6.24 17.81 7.65
C LYS A 6 6.16 16.32 7.34
N ASP A 7 6.24 15.49 8.37
CA ASP A 7 5.93 14.06 8.25
C ASP A 7 4.57 13.94 7.54
N MET A 8 4.59 13.45 6.29
CA MET A 8 3.39 13.38 5.47
C MET A 8 2.76 12.02 5.67
N MET A 9 1.63 12.00 6.38
CA MET A 9 0.84 10.79 6.60
C MET A 9 -0.39 10.80 5.70
N GLU A 10 -0.57 9.72 4.93
CA GLU A 10 -1.74 9.52 4.08
C GLU A 10 -2.31 8.11 4.29
N THR A 11 -3.62 7.99 4.50
CA THR A 11 -4.32 6.71 4.53
C THR A 11 -5.17 6.54 3.29
N VAL A 12 -4.96 5.44 2.56
CA VAL A 12 -5.67 5.12 1.32
C VAL A 12 -6.44 3.82 1.46
N THR A 13 -7.72 3.84 1.06
CA THR A 13 -8.50 2.61 0.87
C THR A 13 -8.55 2.26 -0.62
N ALA A 14 -8.10 1.06 -0.99
CA ALA A 14 -8.02 0.63 -2.39
C ALA A 14 -8.66 -0.74 -2.60
N LYS A 15 -9.44 -0.88 -3.67
CA LYS A 15 -10.10 -2.15 -4.01
C LYS A 15 -9.14 -3.07 -4.78
N GLN A 16 -9.34 -4.37 -4.67
CA GLN A 16 -8.65 -5.33 -5.52
C GLN A 16 -8.90 -5.01 -7.00
N GLY A 17 -7.84 -5.10 -7.80
CA GLY A 17 -7.82 -4.75 -9.21
C GLY A 17 -7.72 -3.26 -9.50
N THR A 18 -7.55 -2.41 -8.48
CA THR A 18 -7.28 -0.97 -8.66
C THR A 18 -5.81 -0.64 -8.46
N GLN A 19 -5.43 0.57 -8.85
CA GLN A 19 -4.06 1.08 -8.77
C GLN A 19 -4.05 2.53 -8.27
N PRO A 20 -4.18 2.76 -6.95
CA PRO A 20 -3.89 4.07 -6.37
C PRO A 20 -2.47 4.54 -6.71
N HIS A 21 -2.30 5.85 -6.74
CA HIS A 21 -1.02 6.52 -6.94
C HIS A 21 -0.71 7.30 -5.66
N ILE A 22 0.45 7.04 -5.06
CA ILE A 22 0.92 7.69 -3.82
C ILE A 22 2.32 8.19 -4.11
N HIS A 23 2.52 9.51 -4.08
CA HIS A 23 3.84 10.16 -4.26
C HIS A 23 4.67 9.61 -5.43
N GLY A 24 4.07 9.54 -6.62
CA GLY A 24 4.74 9.04 -7.83
C GLY A 24 4.82 7.51 -7.94
N VAL A 25 4.38 6.77 -6.92
CA VAL A 25 4.37 5.30 -6.91
C VAL A 25 2.97 4.77 -7.16
N ARG A 26 2.86 3.89 -8.15
CA ARG A 26 1.65 3.16 -8.52
C ARG A 26 1.58 1.86 -7.74
N ILE A 27 0.51 1.67 -6.98
CA ILE A 27 0.33 0.50 -6.10
C ILE A 27 -0.82 -0.34 -6.64
N GLY A 28 -0.51 -1.35 -7.46
CA GLY A 28 -1.50 -2.27 -8.00
C GLY A 28 -1.94 -3.30 -6.96
N VAL A 29 -3.20 -3.26 -6.53
CA VAL A 29 -3.76 -4.23 -5.57
C VAL A 29 -4.17 -5.50 -6.32
N MET A 30 -3.28 -6.49 -6.41
CA MET A 30 -3.46 -7.64 -7.30
C MET A 30 -4.40 -8.70 -6.72
N ARG A 31 -4.12 -9.13 -5.48
CA ARG A 31 -4.84 -10.23 -4.83
C ARG A 31 -4.88 -10.01 -3.34
N LEU A 32 -6.04 -10.25 -2.75
CA LEU A 32 -6.26 -10.21 -1.31
C LEU A 32 -6.62 -11.61 -0.80
N GLY A 33 -6.22 -11.91 0.41
CA GLY A 33 -6.50 -13.19 1.05
C GLY A 33 -6.42 -13.11 2.57
N ARG A 34 -6.80 -14.21 3.22
CA ARG A 34 -6.66 -14.37 4.67
C ARG A 34 -6.16 -15.79 5.02
N PRO A 35 -4.93 -16.16 4.60
CA PRO A 35 -4.34 -17.43 5.01
C PRO A 35 -4.20 -17.49 6.54
N GLU A 36 -4.64 -18.59 7.15
CA GLU A 36 -4.49 -18.83 8.59
C GLU A 36 -5.06 -17.70 9.47
N GLY A 37 -6.07 -16.97 8.99
CA GLY A 37 -6.70 -15.88 9.72
C GLY A 37 -6.03 -14.50 9.58
N ILE A 38 -4.84 -14.41 8.98
CA ILE A 38 -4.07 -13.16 8.83
C ILE A 38 -4.35 -12.55 7.45
N GLY A 39 -4.75 -11.28 7.37
CA GLY A 39 -4.97 -10.62 6.09
C GLY A 39 -3.67 -10.44 5.31
N VAL A 40 -3.71 -10.72 4.01
CA VAL A 40 -2.54 -10.63 3.12
C VAL A 40 -2.92 -9.94 1.81
N ALA A 41 -2.05 -9.08 1.31
CA ALA A 41 -2.18 -8.44 0.01
C ALA A 41 -0.93 -8.66 -0.85
N ARG A 42 -1.16 -9.08 -2.10
CA ARG A 42 -0.13 -9.06 -3.15
C ARG A 42 -0.25 -7.75 -3.91
N LEU A 43 0.81 -6.94 -3.85
CA LEU A 43 0.88 -5.60 -4.42
C LEU A 43 1.92 -5.55 -5.55
N ALA A 44 1.62 -4.82 -6.62
CA ALA A 44 2.62 -4.42 -7.61
C ALA A 44 3.00 -2.97 -7.38
N LEU A 45 4.23 -2.70 -6.97
CA LEU A 45 4.75 -1.36 -6.71
C LEU A 45 5.54 -0.91 -7.93
N ARG A 46 5.23 0.28 -8.46
CA ARG A 46 5.91 0.80 -9.65
C ARG A 46 6.19 2.29 -9.52
N SER A 47 7.45 2.67 -9.65
CA SER A 47 7.86 4.05 -9.94
C SER A 47 8.00 4.24 -11.45
N ASP A 48 8.62 5.33 -11.87
CA ASP A 48 8.98 5.56 -13.27
C ASP A 48 10.18 4.71 -13.71
N ASP A 49 11.09 4.38 -12.78
CA ASP A 49 12.35 3.68 -13.06
C ASP A 49 12.34 2.20 -12.67
N GLU A 50 11.51 1.80 -11.70
CA GLU A 50 11.52 0.46 -11.12
C GLU A 50 10.12 -0.12 -10.95
N SER A 51 10.01 -1.45 -11.00
CA SER A 51 8.81 -2.16 -10.57
C SER A 51 9.13 -3.46 -9.84
N ARG A 52 8.36 -3.76 -8.80
CA ARG A 52 8.45 -5.02 -8.05
C ARG A 52 7.09 -5.50 -7.55
N ILE A 53 7.03 -6.76 -7.15
CA ILE A 53 5.84 -7.37 -6.56
C ILE A 53 6.16 -7.70 -5.11
N GLU A 54 5.30 -7.26 -4.21
CA GLU A 54 5.42 -7.48 -2.77
C GLU A 54 4.23 -8.27 -2.25
N LEU A 55 4.47 -9.10 -1.24
CA LEU A 55 3.43 -9.80 -0.50
C LEU A 55 3.51 -9.32 0.95
N LEU A 56 2.52 -8.54 1.36
CA LEU A 56 2.44 -7.99 2.70
C LEU A 56 1.35 -8.68 3.50
N ARG A 57 1.63 -8.96 4.77
CA ARG A 57 0.64 -9.31 5.80
C ARG A 57 0.13 -8.04 6.48
N GLU A 58 -1.06 -8.10 7.06
CA GLU A 58 -1.59 -7.04 7.91
C GLU A 58 -0.55 -6.67 9.00
N GLY A 59 -0.18 -5.39 9.07
CA GLY A 59 0.84 -4.85 9.95
C GLY A 59 2.26 -4.80 9.36
N GLU A 60 2.54 -5.47 8.23
CA GLU A 60 3.83 -5.38 7.57
C GLU A 60 3.94 -4.10 6.71
N SER A 61 5.17 -3.62 6.57
CA SER A 61 5.52 -2.41 5.85
C SER A 61 6.56 -2.66 4.78
N VAL A 62 6.59 -1.80 3.76
CA VAL A 62 7.57 -1.82 2.69
C VAL A 62 7.97 -0.40 2.28
N GLU A 63 9.24 -0.25 1.92
CA GLU A 63 9.81 0.99 1.40
C GLU A 63 9.32 1.25 -0.05
N LEU A 64 9.03 2.51 -0.39
CA LEU A 64 8.54 2.94 -1.70
C LEU A 64 9.57 3.77 -2.50
N PHE A 65 10.69 3.17 -2.91
CA PHE A 65 11.66 3.77 -3.83
C PHE A 65 12.18 5.16 -3.39
N GLY A 66 12.55 5.28 -2.11
CA GLY A 66 12.97 6.49 -1.43
C GLY A 66 11.83 7.43 -1.03
N GLN A 67 10.58 7.18 -1.44
CA GLN A 67 9.46 8.11 -1.21
C GLN A 67 8.90 8.03 0.22
N GLY A 68 9.09 6.90 0.89
CA GLY A 68 8.55 6.66 2.22
C GLY A 68 8.25 5.20 2.48
N THR A 69 7.43 4.95 3.50
CA THR A 69 7.04 3.60 3.92
C THR A 69 5.53 3.40 3.73
N LEU A 70 5.16 2.28 3.13
CA LEU A 70 3.77 1.84 2.98
C LEU A 70 3.50 0.67 3.92
N THR A 71 2.50 0.80 4.77
CA THR A 71 2.05 -0.23 5.71
C THR A 71 0.70 -0.80 5.28
N LEU A 72 0.60 -2.12 5.21
CA LEU A 72 -0.69 -2.79 5.01
C LEU A 72 -1.45 -2.83 6.34
N ARG A 73 -2.33 -1.87 6.58
CA ARG A 73 -3.06 -1.78 7.85
C ARG A 73 -4.14 -2.85 8.00
N THR A 74 -4.89 -3.11 6.93
CA THR A 74 -6.06 -3.99 6.98
C THR A 74 -6.42 -4.52 5.60
N VAL A 75 -6.91 -5.76 5.56
CA VAL A 75 -7.47 -6.44 4.40
C VAL A 75 -8.95 -6.75 4.66
N LEU A 76 -9.81 -6.07 3.93
CA LEU A 76 -11.26 -6.28 3.91
C LEU A 76 -11.58 -7.29 2.81
N LEU A 77 -11.89 -8.53 3.19
CA LEU A 77 -12.34 -9.53 2.23
C LEU A 77 -13.82 -9.32 1.87
N PRO A 78 -14.22 -9.67 0.63
CA PRO A 78 -15.61 -9.53 0.21
C PRO A 78 -16.51 -10.49 0.99
N GLY A 79 -17.68 -10.01 1.41
CA GLY A 79 -18.69 -10.82 2.10
C GLY A 79 -19.67 -11.55 1.18
N GLY A 80 -19.51 -11.46 -0.14
CA GLY A 80 -20.43 -12.04 -1.12
C GLY A 80 -19.82 -12.22 -2.51
N GLU A 81 -20.49 -13.01 -3.35
CA GLU A 81 -19.98 -13.62 -4.59
C GLU A 81 -19.43 -12.63 -5.64
N PHE A 82 -19.91 -11.38 -5.65
CA PHE A 82 -19.53 -10.36 -6.63
C PHE A 82 -18.77 -9.16 -6.06
N GLN A 83 -18.45 -9.18 -4.77
CA GLN A 83 -17.71 -8.08 -4.16
C GLN A 83 -16.20 -8.28 -4.35
N ARG A 84 -15.48 -7.19 -4.62
CA ARG A 84 -14.02 -7.19 -4.57
C ARG A 84 -13.59 -6.79 -3.17
N GLY A 85 -12.59 -7.49 -2.62
CA GLY A 85 -11.98 -7.05 -1.37
C GLY A 85 -11.30 -5.68 -1.52
N ALA A 86 -10.93 -5.09 -0.39
CA ALA A 86 -10.19 -3.85 -0.32
C ALA A 86 -9.07 -3.93 0.70
N VAL A 87 -8.11 -3.02 0.59
CA VAL A 87 -7.04 -2.81 1.56
C VAL A 87 -7.10 -1.40 2.10
N VAL A 88 -6.69 -1.25 3.34
CA VAL A 88 -6.33 0.04 3.94
C VAL A 88 -4.80 0.07 4.01
N LEU A 89 -4.22 1.09 3.39
CA LEU A 89 -2.79 1.33 3.32
C LEU A 89 -2.50 2.64 4.04
N ASP A 90 -1.53 2.62 4.95
CA ASP A 90 -1.00 3.84 5.56
C ASP A 90 0.34 4.13 4.90
N PHE A 91 0.53 5.36 4.45
CA PHE A 91 1.78 5.86 3.91
C PHE A 91 2.37 6.89 4.85
N GLU A 92 3.66 6.76 5.11
CA GLU A 92 4.48 7.71 5.85
C GLU A 92 5.61 8.18 4.94
N GLY A 93 5.58 9.46 4.56
CA GLY A 93 6.57 10.07 3.68
C GLY A 93 7.97 10.09 4.26
N GLY A 94 8.97 9.82 3.41
CA GLY A 94 10.36 10.04 3.75
C GLY A 94 10.71 11.54 3.80
N PRO A 95 11.85 11.92 4.40
CA PRO A 95 12.32 13.30 4.32
C PRO A 95 12.53 13.69 2.85
N GLU A 96 11.94 14.81 2.43
CA GLU A 96 12.29 15.44 1.15
C GLU A 96 13.73 15.99 1.27
N ASP A 97 14.67 15.42 0.50
CA ASP A 97 16.07 15.87 0.44
C ASP A 97 16.24 17.21 -0.31
#